data_AF-A0A4Q1HI58-F1
#
_entry.id   AF-A0A4Q1HI58-F1
#
_cell.length_a   1.000
_cell.length_b   1.000
_cell.length_c   1.000
_cell.angle_alpha   90.00
_cell.angle_beta   90.00
_cell.angle_gamma   90.00
#
_symmetry.space_group_name_H-M   'P 1'
#
loop_
_entity.id
_entity.type
_entity.pdbx_description
1 polymer ?
#
loop_
_entity_poly.entity_id
_entity_poly.type
_entity_poly.pdbx_seq_one_letter_code
_entity_poly.pdbx_strand_id
1 'polypeptide(L)'
;MPLPLRPSDRPTVSIPAGQLRLRGVLCTLVATVLAIGISSALALWGERSNATAADAQQDVYEKFPEPPRTYDRAYARQRAADMAALGAVLFTDTALSASGKQSCASCHSPQNHYGPPNDLSVQLGGPDMQHAGVRAVPSLMYLQTVPPFSEHFIDSEEEGDNSTDAGPTGGLTWDGRVDRAAAQARIPLLDPQEMANPDIATVVEHVRAGPNADRLRKLFGGHVFDTDEKAFDAITQTLEYYQSQPELFAPYSSKLDAAMRGLARLNDQETRGMRLFAAEDKGNCASCHRFAVPGQLPLFNDFGLIALGLPRNAAIAANRNPSYYDEGLCGPMRKDLADHPEYCGLFRSPTLRNVATRKVFFHNGVFHDLRQVVEWYVTRDTNPEKWYPRKPDGTIEKFDDLPERFHENVNMDPPFGGKPGDKPALSPEEIDDVVAFLGTLTDGYYDPVKQRAAAQNTTAKAAAAGGTAATEGAAASPAPAAGH
;
A
#
# COMPACT_ATOMS: atom_id res chain seq x y z
N MET A 1 77.11 16.69 7.21
CA MET A 1 78.24 17.43 7.81
C MET A 1 78.09 18.89 7.39
N PRO A 2 78.15 19.89 8.29
CA PRO A 2 79.09 20.04 9.43
C PRO A 2 78.36 20.10 10.81
N LEU A 3 78.79 19.32 11.81
CA LEU A 3 79.75 19.58 12.92
C LEU A 3 79.19 20.43 14.11
N PRO A 4 79.61 20.12 15.36
CA PRO A 4 78.75 20.13 16.55
C PRO A 4 79.19 21.17 17.60
N LEU A 5 78.37 21.40 18.63
CA LEU A 5 78.79 22.11 19.84
C LEU A 5 78.41 21.33 21.12
N ARG A 6 79.32 21.48 22.09
CA ARG A 6 79.65 20.65 23.26
C ARG A 6 78.62 20.69 24.40
N PRO A 7 78.69 19.72 25.35
CA PRO A 7 77.90 19.74 26.57
C PRO A 7 78.53 20.64 27.65
N SER A 8 77.70 21.32 28.44
CA SER A 8 78.11 21.99 29.68
C SER A 8 77.14 21.67 30.82
N ASP A 9 77.68 21.01 31.84
CA ASP A 9 77.41 21.11 33.27
C ASP A 9 75.97 21.35 33.77
N ARG A 10 75.39 20.31 34.39
CA ARG A 10 74.31 20.46 35.38
C ARG A 10 74.90 20.33 36.79
N PRO A 11 74.68 21.29 37.70
CA PRO A 11 74.92 21.07 39.10
C PRO A 11 73.76 20.27 39.71
N THR A 12 74.09 19.26 40.51
CA THR A 12 73.19 18.57 41.42
C THR A 12 72.85 19.50 42.60
N VAL A 13 71.56 19.83 42.76
CA VAL A 13 71.05 20.51 43.96
C VAL A 13 70.31 19.48 44.81
N SER A 14 70.87 19.19 45.98
CA SER A 14 70.20 18.49 47.08
C SER A 14 69.28 19.48 47.81
N ILE A 15 67.99 19.14 47.92
CA ILE A 15 67.00 19.90 48.69
C ILE A 15 66.72 19.15 50.01
N PRO A 16 66.68 19.83 51.16
CA PRO A 16 66.49 19.18 52.45
C PRO A 16 65.02 18.78 52.68
N ALA A 17 64.83 17.55 53.15
CA ALA A 17 63.55 17.00 53.56
C ALA A 17 63.10 17.66 54.88
N GLY A 18 62.22 18.65 54.82
CA GLY A 18 61.71 19.29 56.05
C GLY A 18 60.45 20.15 55.93
N GLN A 19 60.10 20.69 54.76
CA GLN A 19 58.93 21.59 54.63
C GLN A 19 57.85 21.12 53.63
N LEU A 20 57.96 19.91 53.08
CA LEU A 20 57.03 19.41 52.06
C LEU A 20 55.74 18.76 52.62
N ARG A 21 55.69 18.41 53.91
CA ARG A 21 54.59 17.62 54.48
C ARG A 21 53.32 18.42 54.80
N LEU A 22 53.40 19.70 55.17
CA LEU A 22 52.22 20.47 55.58
C LEU A 22 51.48 21.12 54.39
N ARG A 23 52.21 21.58 53.37
CA ARG A 23 51.63 22.12 52.12
C ARG A 23 51.03 21.04 51.22
N GLY A 24 51.63 19.84 51.19
CA GLY A 24 51.12 18.70 50.44
C GLY A 24 49.77 18.18 50.97
N VAL A 25 49.60 18.16 52.30
CA VAL A 25 48.37 17.72 52.98
C VAL A 25 47.23 18.73 52.82
N LEU A 26 47.51 20.04 52.89
CA LEU A 26 46.50 21.08 52.68
C LEU A 26 46.01 21.13 51.22
N CYS A 27 46.91 20.98 50.24
CA CYS A 27 46.52 20.90 48.82
C CYS A 27 45.72 19.64 48.50
N THR A 28 46.05 18.49 49.09
CA THR A 28 45.24 17.27 48.92
C THR A 28 43.87 17.41 49.59
N LEU A 29 43.78 17.95 50.81
CA LEU A 29 42.48 18.20 51.46
C LEU A 29 41.58 19.14 50.66
N VAL A 30 42.11 20.26 50.17
CA VAL A 30 41.34 21.21 49.33
C VAL A 30 40.91 20.56 48.01
N ALA A 31 41.80 19.82 47.35
CA ALA A 31 41.46 19.09 46.12
C ALA A 31 40.40 18.00 46.35
N THR A 32 40.45 17.30 47.50
CA THR A 32 39.49 16.24 47.83
C THR A 32 38.12 16.85 48.17
N VAL A 33 38.08 17.96 48.91
CA VAL A 33 36.83 18.68 49.23
C VAL A 33 36.20 19.28 47.96
N LEU A 34 37.00 19.85 47.05
CA LEU A 34 36.52 20.31 45.74
C LEU A 34 36.02 19.15 44.88
N ALA A 35 36.72 18.02 44.84
CA ALA A 35 36.29 16.84 44.08
C ALA A 35 35.00 16.22 44.65
N ILE A 36 34.86 16.14 45.97
CA ILE A 36 33.63 15.69 46.64
C ILE A 36 32.50 16.70 46.39
N GLY A 37 32.77 18.00 46.47
CA GLY A 37 31.78 19.06 46.20
C GLY A 37 31.28 19.04 44.75
N ILE A 38 32.17 18.88 43.78
CA ILE A 38 31.81 18.76 42.35
C ILE A 38 31.03 17.46 42.10
N SER A 39 31.45 16.34 42.68
CA SER A 39 30.76 15.05 42.54
C SER A 39 29.37 15.08 43.15
N SER A 40 29.22 15.73 44.32
CA SER A 40 27.93 15.88 45.00
C SER A 40 27.01 16.84 44.23
N ALA A 41 27.56 17.93 43.68
CA ALA A 41 26.80 18.86 42.85
C ALA A 41 26.34 18.21 41.54
N LEU A 42 27.18 17.41 40.89
CA LEU A 42 26.81 16.65 39.69
C LEU A 42 25.76 15.56 39.99
N ALA A 43 25.87 14.87 41.13
CA ALA A 43 24.87 13.89 41.57
C ALA A 43 23.51 14.56 41.84
N LEU A 44 23.49 15.67 42.59
CA LEU A 44 22.28 16.44 42.86
C LEU A 44 21.66 17.03 41.58
N TRP A 45 22.48 17.44 40.62
CA TRP A 45 22.00 17.96 39.33
C TRP A 45 21.43 16.84 38.44
N GLY A 46 22.05 15.66 38.44
CA GLY A 46 21.54 14.46 37.78
C GLY A 46 20.22 13.96 38.38
N GLU A 47 20.11 13.87 39.71
CA GLU A 47 18.88 13.49 40.41
C GLU A 47 17.74 14.48 40.14
N ARG A 48 18.02 15.79 40.18
CA ARG A 48 17.02 16.83 39.91
C ARG A 48 16.57 16.82 38.45
N SER A 49 17.47 16.59 37.50
CA SER A 49 17.13 16.51 36.08
C SER A 49 16.27 15.29 35.76
N ASN A 50 16.59 14.14 36.37
CA ASN A 50 15.78 12.93 36.24
C ASN A 50 14.40 13.08 36.89
N ALA A 51 14.30 13.72 38.06
CA ALA A 51 13.02 14.00 38.70
C ALA A 51 12.14 14.91 37.83
N THR A 52 12.71 15.98 37.23
CA THR A 52 11.95 16.86 36.34
C THR A 52 11.49 16.17 35.05
N ALA A 53 12.26 15.22 34.52
CA ALA A 53 11.87 14.44 33.36
C ALA A 53 10.77 13.41 33.71
N ALA A 54 10.88 12.78 34.88
CA ALA A 54 9.87 11.85 35.37
C ALA A 54 8.53 12.55 35.68
N ASP A 55 8.56 13.72 36.31
CA ASP A 55 7.37 14.53 36.60
C ASP A 55 6.69 14.99 35.29
N ALA A 56 7.48 15.47 34.31
CA ALA A 56 6.94 15.85 33.00
C ALA A 56 6.33 14.67 32.23
N GLN A 57 6.90 13.47 32.37
CA GLN A 57 6.37 12.25 31.76
C GLN A 57 5.06 11.81 32.43
N GLN A 58 4.99 11.92 33.76
CA GLN A 58 3.78 11.63 34.52
C GLN A 58 2.63 12.58 34.13
N ASP A 59 2.91 13.87 33.96
CA ASP A 59 1.94 14.85 33.48
C ASP A 59 1.38 14.47 32.10
N VAL A 60 2.20 13.91 31.22
CA VAL A 60 1.76 13.41 29.90
C VAL A 60 0.80 12.24 30.05
N TYR A 61 1.10 11.28 30.92
CA TYR A 61 0.24 10.11 31.17
C TYR A 61 -1.10 10.49 31.79
N GLU A 62 -1.11 11.49 32.68
CA GLU A 62 -2.35 12.02 33.26
C GLU A 62 -3.17 12.82 32.24
N LYS A 63 -2.50 13.61 31.39
CA LYS A 63 -3.16 14.36 30.30
C LYS A 63 -3.74 13.46 29.21
N PHE A 64 -3.08 12.32 28.93
CA PHE A 64 -3.46 11.37 27.88
C PHE A 64 -3.64 9.97 28.46
N PRO A 65 -4.78 9.68 29.12
CA PRO A 65 -5.03 8.35 29.65
C PRO A 65 -5.12 7.31 28.52
N GLU A 66 -4.75 6.08 28.83
CA GLU A 66 -4.87 4.95 27.91
C GLU A 66 -6.33 4.74 27.46
N PRO A 67 -6.57 4.39 26.18
CA PRO A 67 -7.91 4.11 25.70
C PRO A 67 -8.53 2.93 26.47
N PRO A 68 -9.85 2.93 26.72
CA PRO A 68 -10.48 1.90 27.53
C PRO A 68 -10.36 0.52 26.87
N ARG A 69 -10.23 -0.55 27.67
CA ARG A 69 -10.08 -1.92 27.13
C ARG A 69 -11.34 -2.44 26.42
N THR A 70 -12.50 -1.85 26.72
CA THR A 70 -13.77 -2.20 26.10
C THR A 70 -14.44 -0.91 25.62
N TYR A 71 -15.05 -0.99 24.44
CA TYR A 71 -15.65 0.16 23.77
C TYR A 71 -17.13 -0.11 23.53
N ASP A 72 -17.96 0.91 23.72
CA ASP A 72 -19.26 0.91 23.07
C ASP A 72 -19.11 1.21 21.56
N ARG A 73 -20.19 1.00 20.81
CA ARG A 73 -20.19 1.21 19.35
C ARG A 73 -19.99 2.69 18.96
N ALA A 74 -20.43 3.64 19.78
CA ALA A 74 -20.34 5.06 19.46
C ALA A 74 -18.89 5.54 19.60
N TYR A 75 -18.23 5.18 20.69
CA TYR A 75 -16.81 5.43 20.90
C TYR A 75 -15.96 4.75 19.83
N ALA A 76 -16.21 3.48 19.52
CA ALA A 76 -15.45 2.76 18.49
C ALA A 76 -15.54 3.45 17.11
N ARG A 77 -16.73 3.93 16.73
CA ARG A 77 -16.93 4.68 15.49
C ARG A 77 -16.21 6.02 15.49
N GLN A 78 -16.34 6.80 16.57
CA GLN A 78 -15.67 8.10 16.67
C GLN A 78 -14.14 7.93 16.63
N ARG A 79 -13.62 6.94 17.36
CA ARG A 79 -12.21 6.60 17.36
C ARG A 79 -11.70 6.21 15.97
N ALA A 80 -12.45 5.37 15.24
CA ALA A 80 -12.10 5.00 13.87
C ALA A 80 -12.06 6.23 12.94
N ALA A 81 -13.04 7.14 13.06
CA ALA A 81 -13.06 8.40 12.31
C ALA A 81 -11.87 9.31 12.66
N ASP A 82 -11.53 9.43 13.95
CA ASP A 82 -10.39 10.22 14.40
C ASP A 82 -9.05 9.64 13.91
N MET A 83 -8.91 8.30 13.89
CA MET A 83 -7.73 7.62 13.30
C MET A 83 -7.65 7.86 11.80
N ALA A 84 -8.76 7.74 11.07
CA ALA A 84 -8.80 8.01 9.64
C ALA A 84 -8.47 9.49 9.33
N ALA A 85 -8.95 10.42 10.15
CA ALA A 85 -8.65 11.85 10.00
C ALA A 85 -7.18 12.18 10.32
N LEU A 86 -6.54 11.45 11.24
CA LEU A 86 -5.08 11.57 11.44
C LEU A 86 -4.31 10.93 10.29
N GLY A 87 -4.73 9.75 9.84
CA GLY A 87 -4.15 9.07 8.68
C GLY A 87 -4.20 9.94 7.42
N ALA A 88 -5.31 10.64 7.17
CA ALA A 88 -5.43 11.58 6.06
C ALA A 88 -4.38 12.69 6.10
N VAL A 89 -4.10 13.24 7.30
CA VAL A 89 -3.07 14.26 7.48
C VAL A 89 -1.69 13.67 7.20
N LEU A 90 -1.36 12.53 7.82
CA LEU A 90 -0.07 11.86 7.63
C LEU A 90 0.16 11.41 6.19
N PHE A 91 -0.89 10.99 5.48
CA PHE A 91 -0.83 10.57 4.08
C PHE A 91 -0.30 11.68 3.14
N THR A 92 -0.50 12.94 3.52
CA THR A 92 -0.05 14.13 2.78
C THR A 92 1.18 14.81 3.41
N ASP A 93 1.69 14.28 4.51
CA ASP A 93 2.78 14.91 5.28
C ASP A 93 4.14 14.57 4.65
N THR A 94 4.79 15.57 4.06
CA THR A 94 6.10 15.37 3.42
C THR A 94 7.24 15.24 4.42
N ALA A 95 7.03 15.63 5.68
CA ALA A 95 8.01 15.47 6.75
C ALA A 95 8.24 14.00 7.12
N LEU A 96 7.37 13.09 6.67
CA LEU A 96 7.58 11.66 6.82
C LEU A 96 8.62 11.08 5.86
N SER A 97 9.16 11.87 4.91
CA SER A 97 10.25 11.44 4.02
C SER A 97 11.58 12.04 4.45
N ALA A 98 12.67 11.31 4.26
CA ALA A 98 14.02 11.80 4.53
C ALA A 98 14.38 13.04 3.67
N SER A 99 13.75 13.20 2.50
CA SER A 99 13.93 14.39 1.66
C SER A 99 13.13 15.60 2.13
N GLY A 100 12.11 15.40 2.98
CA GLY A 100 11.12 16.41 3.35
C GLY A 100 10.19 16.86 2.20
N LYS A 101 10.27 16.18 1.04
CA LYS A 101 9.61 16.61 -0.22
C LYS A 101 8.56 15.62 -0.74
N GLN A 102 8.50 14.41 -0.18
CA GLN A 102 7.60 13.35 -0.64
C GLN A 102 6.65 12.91 0.48
N SER A 103 5.40 12.65 0.14
CA SER A 103 4.40 12.02 1.00
C SER A 103 3.78 10.83 0.27
N CYS A 104 2.88 10.07 0.91
CA CYS A 104 2.12 9.02 0.24
C CYS A 104 1.35 9.58 -0.97
N ALA A 105 0.75 10.77 -0.82
CA ALA A 105 -0.02 11.45 -1.87
C ALA A 105 0.82 11.91 -3.08
N SER A 106 2.15 12.01 -2.94
CA SER A 106 3.05 12.32 -4.06
C SER A 106 3.05 11.21 -5.12
N CYS A 107 2.87 9.95 -4.70
CA CYS A 107 2.82 8.79 -5.58
C CYS A 107 1.38 8.25 -5.74
N HIS A 108 0.51 8.47 -4.76
CA HIS A 108 -0.88 8.01 -4.75
C HIS A 108 -1.84 9.20 -4.70
N SER A 109 -2.04 9.85 -5.84
CA SER A 109 -2.79 11.10 -5.94
C SER A 109 -4.31 10.84 -5.84
N PRO A 110 -5.03 11.51 -4.91
CA PRO A 110 -6.49 11.44 -4.86
C PRO A 110 -7.17 11.87 -6.17
N GLN A 111 -6.56 12.78 -6.93
CA GLN A 111 -7.06 13.25 -8.23
C GLN A 111 -6.92 12.20 -9.34
N ASN A 112 -6.09 11.18 -9.13
CA ASN A 112 -5.89 10.08 -10.07
C ASN A 112 -6.24 8.72 -9.43
N HIS A 113 -7.34 8.68 -8.68
CA HIS A 113 -7.86 7.45 -8.06
C HIS A 113 -6.82 6.76 -7.18
N TYR A 114 -6.05 7.53 -6.42
CA TYR A 114 -4.94 7.08 -5.58
C TYR A 114 -3.86 6.27 -6.34
N GLY A 115 -3.75 6.46 -7.65
CA GLY A 115 -2.65 6.00 -8.49
C GLY A 115 -1.61 7.09 -8.77
N PRO A 116 -0.60 6.82 -9.61
CA PRO A 116 0.46 7.76 -9.94
C PRO A 116 -0.09 9.01 -10.63
N PRO A 117 0.38 10.23 -10.29
CA PRO A 117 -0.12 11.47 -10.91
C PRO A 117 0.43 11.72 -12.33
N ASN A 118 1.39 10.93 -12.78
CA ASN A 118 2.14 11.11 -14.02
C ASN A 118 2.22 9.78 -14.80
N ASP A 119 2.97 9.80 -15.90
CA ASP A 119 3.23 8.68 -16.80
C ASP A 119 4.60 8.03 -16.59
N LEU A 120 5.28 8.27 -15.46
CA LEU A 120 6.57 7.64 -15.18
C LEU A 120 6.37 6.15 -14.89
N SER A 121 7.11 5.27 -15.58
CA SER A 121 7.06 3.82 -15.33
C SER A 121 7.34 3.46 -13.87
N VAL A 122 8.26 4.20 -13.22
CA VAL A 122 8.60 4.10 -11.80
C VAL A 122 8.78 5.51 -11.24
N GLN A 123 8.37 5.73 -9.99
CA GLN A 123 8.52 7.05 -9.35
C GLN A 123 9.96 7.27 -8.86
N LEU A 124 10.32 8.54 -8.70
CA LEU A 124 11.58 8.95 -8.08
C LEU A 124 11.34 9.27 -6.61
N GLY A 125 12.25 8.80 -5.75
CA GLY A 125 12.32 9.08 -4.32
C GLY A 125 13.76 9.17 -3.86
N GLY A 126 14.05 8.72 -2.65
CA GLY A 126 15.34 8.88 -2.01
C GLY A 126 15.48 10.23 -1.30
N PRO A 127 16.57 10.41 -0.53
CA PRO A 127 16.81 11.64 0.23
C PRO A 127 16.97 12.89 -0.66
N ASP A 128 17.33 12.71 -1.94
CA ASP A 128 17.52 13.78 -2.93
C ASP A 128 16.47 13.80 -4.05
N MET A 129 15.46 12.92 -4.00
CA MET A 129 14.44 12.73 -5.03
C MET A 129 14.97 12.26 -6.41
N GLN A 130 16.11 11.57 -6.45
CA GLN A 130 16.73 11.08 -7.70
C GLN A 130 16.80 9.54 -7.80
N HIS A 131 16.37 8.82 -6.78
CA HIS A 131 16.42 7.36 -6.78
C HIS A 131 15.16 6.79 -7.44
N ALA A 132 15.31 6.06 -8.54
CA ALA A 132 14.18 5.41 -9.21
C ALA A 132 13.76 4.14 -8.46
N GLY A 133 12.45 3.95 -8.26
CA GLY A 133 11.91 2.68 -7.82
C GLY A 133 12.06 1.56 -8.87
N VAL A 134 11.61 0.36 -8.51
CA VAL A 134 11.71 -0.84 -9.36
C VAL A 134 10.37 -1.35 -9.87
N ARG A 135 9.25 -0.81 -9.36
CA ARG A 135 7.89 -1.16 -9.80
C ARG A 135 7.04 0.09 -10.00
N ALA A 136 6.07 -0.01 -10.91
CA ALA A 136 5.04 0.98 -11.11
C ALA A 136 4.16 1.08 -9.87
N VAL A 137 3.69 2.29 -9.57
CA VAL A 137 2.82 2.53 -8.42
C VAL A 137 1.39 2.07 -8.75
N PRO A 138 0.78 1.16 -7.97
CA PRO A 138 -0.61 0.77 -8.16
C PRO A 138 -1.57 1.82 -7.57
N SER A 139 -2.85 1.76 -7.93
CA SER A 139 -3.90 2.46 -7.19
C SER A 139 -4.08 1.83 -5.81
N LEU A 140 -4.36 2.65 -4.79
CA LEU A 140 -4.74 2.18 -3.45
C LEU A 140 -6.24 1.88 -3.30
N MET A 141 -7.05 2.14 -4.33
CA MET A 141 -8.48 1.90 -4.27
C MET A 141 -8.79 0.40 -4.31
N TYR A 142 -9.85 0.00 -3.60
CA TYR A 142 -10.40 -1.34 -3.54
C TYR A 142 -9.46 -2.41 -2.95
N LEU A 143 -8.48 -2.02 -2.14
CA LEU A 143 -7.55 -2.97 -1.50
C LEU A 143 -8.10 -3.62 -0.22
N GLN A 144 -9.14 -3.05 0.39
CA GLN A 144 -9.68 -3.51 1.68
C GLN A 144 -10.31 -4.92 1.67
N THR A 145 -10.61 -5.44 0.49
CA THR A 145 -11.17 -6.79 0.28
C THR A 145 -10.12 -7.79 -0.17
N VAL A 146 -8.87 -7.38 -0.34
CA VAL A 146 -7.78 -8.30 -0.67
C VAL A 146 -7.56 -9.22 0.54
N PRO A 147 -7.66 -10.55 0.38
CA PRO A 147 -7.42 -11.47 1.48
C PRO A 147 -5.94 -11.44 1.89
N PRO A 148 -5.59 -11.85 3.12
CA PRO A 148 -4.22 -12.19 3.47
C PRO A 148 -3.64 -13.19 2.47
N PHE A 149 -2.32 -13.15 2.29
CA PHE A 149 -1.63 -14.06 1.39
C PHE A 149 -1.83 -15.52 1.83
N SER A 150 -2.13 -16.38 0.87
CA SER A 150 -2.13 -17.83 1.02
C SER A 150 -1.52 -18.46 -0.23
N GLU A 151 -0.67 -19.47 -0.06
CA GLU A 151 -0.17 -20.28 -1.18
C GLU A 151 -1.23 -21.20 -1.78
N HIS A 152 -2.22 -21.56 -0.95
CA HIS A 152 -3.32 -22.44 -1.33
C HIS A 152 -4.63 -21.71 -1.10
N PHE A 153 -5.35 -21.41 -2.17
CA PHE A 153 -6.67 -20.80 -2.09
C PHE A 153 -7.69 -21.72 -2.72
N ILE A 154 -8.61 -22.21 -1.89
CA ILE A 154 -9.69 -23.09 -2.31
C ILE A 154 -10.93 -22.22 -2.46
N ASP A 155 -11.38 -22.02 -3.70
CA ASP A 155 -12.60 -21.27 -3.99
C ASP A 155 -13.82 -22.11 -3.59
N SER A 156 -14.23 -21.98 -2.34
CA SER A 156 -15.29 -22.80 -1.77
C SER A 156 -16.69 -22.47 -2.30
N GLU A 157 -16.87 -21.37 -3.04
CA GLU A 157 -18.20 -20.80 -3.26
C GLU A 157 -18.86 -21.22 -4.59
N GLU A 158 -18.12 -21.67 -5.61
CA GLU A 158 -18.74 -21.91 -6.94
C GLU A 158 -19.02 -23.40 -7.28
N GLU A 159 -18.30 -24.38 -6.70
CA GLU A 159 -18.57 -25.80 -7.02
C GLU A 159 -18.76 -26.74 -5.82
N GLY A 160 -18.52 -26.29 -4.58
CA GLY A 160 -18.43 -27.22 -3.43
C GLY A 160 -17.34 -28.29 -3.60
N ASP A 161 -16.53 -28.15 -4.65
CA ASP A 161 -15.37 -28.96 -4.96
C ASP A 161 -14.13 -28.27 -4.42
N ASN A 162 -13.80 -28.59 -3.16
CA ASN A 162 -12.57 -28.15 -2.52
C ASN A 162 -11.31 -28.83 -3.09
N SER A 163 -11.39 -29.51 -4.25
CA SER A 163 -10.26 -30.21 -4.86
C SER A 163 -9.41 -29.33 -5.80
N THR A 164 -9.92 -28.17 -6.22
CA THR A 164 -9.17 -27.25 -7.10
C THR A 164 -8.50 -26.16 -6.28
N ASP A 165 -7.18 -26.28 -6.13
CA ASP A 165 -6.32 -25.23 -5.59
C ASP A 165 -6.08 -24.15 -6.65
N ALA A 166 -6.53 -22.92 -6.40
CA ALA A 166 -6.30 -21.78 -7.27
C ALA A 166 -4.87 -21.21 -7.18
N GLY A 167 -4.03 -21.78 -6.31
CA GLY A 167 -2.65 -21.38 -6.10
C GLY A 167 -2.52 -20.07 -5.30
N PRO A 168 -1.34 -19.41 -5.38
CA PRO A 168 -1.05 -18.23 -4.59
C PRO A 168 -2.05 -17.09 -4.81
N THR A 169 -2.63 -16.61 -3.70
CA THR A 169 -3.69 -15.61 -3.70
C THR A 169 -3.48 -14.61 -2.58
N GLY A 170 -3.91 -13.37 -2.80
CA GLY A 170 -3.97 -12.34 -1.76
C GLY A 170 -2.64 -11.65 -1.49
N GLY A 171 -2.57 -11.01 -0.33
CA GLY A 171 -1.50 -10.11 0.02
C GLY A 171 -1.54 -8.80 -0.76
N LEU A 172 -1.01 -7.74 -0.15
CA LEU A 172 -0.87 -6.42 -0.74
C LEU A 172 0.47 -6.29 -1.47
N THR A 173 0.62 -5.18 -2.19
CA THR A 173 1.70 -4.91 -3.16
C THR A 173 1.59 -5.80 -4.41
N TRP A 174 2.60 -5.80 -5.28
CA TRP A 174 2.62 -6.58 -6.52
C TRP A 174 3.02 -8.04 -6.32
N ASP A 175 3.74 -8.38 -5.25
CA ASP A 175 4.24 -9.73 -4.93
C ASP A 175 3.58 -10.36 -3.70
N GLY A 176 2.50 -9.75 -3.19
CA GLY A 176 1.73 -10.27 -2.05
C GLY A 176 2.47 -10.29 -0.71
N ARG A 177 3.62 -9.60 -0.55
CA ARG A 177 4.51 -9.77 0.62
C ARG A 177 4.00 -9.26 1.98
N VAL A 178 2.82 -8.64 2.06
CA VAL A 178 2.25 -8.12 3.32
C VAL A 178 0.73 -8.17 3.33
N ASP A 179 0.10 -8.45 4.47
CA ASP A 179 -1.35 -8.73 4.53
C ASP A 179 -2.24 -7.56 4.96
N ARG A 180 -1.65 -6.44 5.39
CA ARG A 180 -2.40 -5.29 5.92
C ARG A 180 -1.80 -3.97 5.47
N ALA A 181 -2.65 -2.95 5.31
CA ALA A 181 -2.21 -1.65 4.80
C ALA A 181 -1.19 -0.97 5.73
N ALA A 182 -1.21 -1.22 7.05
CA ALA A 182 -0.16 -0.71 7.93
C ALA A 182 1.21 -1.38 7.70
N ALA A 183 1.24 -2.68 7.43
CA ALA A 183 2.47 -3.39 7.06
C ALA A 183 2.96 -2.94 5.68
N GLN A 184 2.04 -2.68 4.74
CA GLN A 184 2.36 -2.06 3.46
C GLN A 184 2.94 -0.66 3.64
N ALA A 185 2.38 0.18 4.52
CA ALA A 185 2.84 1.55 4.77
C ALA A 185 4.26 1.61 5.36
N ARG A 186 4.72 0.55 6.04
CA ARG A 186 6.11 0.43 6.49
C ARG A 186 7.11 0.44 5.34
N ILE A 187 6.76 -0.17 4.20
CA ILE A 187 7.64 -0.32 3.04
C ILE A 187 8.09 1.03 2.48
N PRO A 188 7.19 1.92 1.99
CA PRO A 188 7.60 3.19 1.38
C PRO A 188 8.33 4.09 2.38
N LEU A 189 7.94 4.06 3.66
CA LEU A 189 8.58 4.86 4.72
C LEU A 189 10.07 4.53 4.86
N LEU A 190 10.47 3.27 4.65
CA LEU A 190 11.84 2.80 4.89
C LEU A 190 12.61 2.44 3.61
N ASP A 191 11.95 2.34 2.46
CA ASP A 191 12.62 1.99 1.20
C ASP A 191 13.54 3.15 0.75
N PRO A 192 14.85 2.90 0.51
CA PRO A 192 15.81 3.94 0.13
C PRO A 192 15.58 4.54 -1.25
N GLN A 193 14.73 3.94 -2.08
CA GLN A 193 14.29 4.46 -3.39
C GLN A 193 12.96 5.21 -3.29
N GLU A 194 12.29 5.17 -2.13
CA GLU A 194 11.00 5.84 -1.89
C GLU A 194 11.16 6.96 -0.86
N MET A 195 10.60 6.84 0.35
CA MET A 195 10.67 7.92 1.35
C MET A 195 11.98 7.92 2.15
N ALA A 196 12.76 6.83 2.05
CA ALA A 196 14.17 6.74 2.42
C ALA A 196 14.54 7.10 3.87
N ASN A 197 13.65 6.89 4.83
CA ASN A 197 14.05 6.99 6.23
C ASN A 197 14.98 5.82 6.59
N PRO A 198 16.06 6.06 7.35
CA PRO A 198 17.03 5.01 7.68
C PRO A 198 16.45 3.94 8.62
N ASP A 199 15.50 4.31 9.47
CA ASP A 199 14.88 3.44 10.47
C ASP A 199 13.52 3.97 10.93
N ILE A 200 12.81 3.16 11.73
CA ILE A 200 11.51 3.55 12.30
C ILE A 200 11.64 4.68 13.33
N ALA A 201 12.78 4.76 14.05
CA ALA A 201 13.04 5.77 15.06
C ALA A 201 13.03 7.18 14.45
N THR A 202 13.61 7.31 13.26
CA THR A 202 13.61 8.56 12.50
C THR A 202 12.19 9.00 12.16
N VAL A 203 11.33 8.10 11.66
CA VAL A 203 9.92 8.41 11.36
C VAL A 203 9.16 8.82 12.63
N VAL A 204 9.37 8.09 13.72
CA VAL A 204 8.74 8.35 15.02
C VAL A 204 9.16 9.72 15.55
N GLU A 205 10.43 10.09 15.45
CA GLU A 205 10.92 11.38 15.92
C GLU A 205 10.29 12.55 15.14
N HIS A 206 10.12 12.42 13.82
CA HIS A 206 9.40 13.42 13.01
C HIS A 206 7.97 13.64 13.52
N VAL A 207 7.24 12.57 13.82
CA VAL A 207 5.86 12.66 14.34
C VAL A 207 5.83 13.16 15.79
N ARG A 208 6.80 12.72 16.62
CA ARG A 208 6.94 13.10 18.03
C ARG A 208 7.24 14.59 18.19
N ALA A 209 8.12 15.14 17.36
CA ALA A 209 8.45 16.57 17.32
C ALA A 209 7.43 17.42 16.55
N GLY A 210 6.55 16.77 15.77
CA GLY A 210 5.56 17.41 14.93
C GLY A 210 4.24 17.78 15.62
N PRO A 211 3.35 18.51 14.91
CA PRO A 211 2.07 18.98 15.46
C PRO A 211 1.06 17.85 15.75
N ASN A 212 1.33 16.64 15.24
CA ASN A 212 0.43 15.50 15.37
C ASN A 212 0.71 14.62 16.61
N ALA A 213 1.75 14.90 17.40
CA ALA A 213 2.12 14.11 18.57
C ALA A 213 0.98 13.99 19.60
N ASP A 214 0.34 15.11 19.95
CA ASP A 214 -0.78 15.12 20.90
C ASP A 214 -2.04 14.44 20.34
N ARG A 215 -2.25 14.47 19.02
CA ARG A 215 -3.33 13.70 18.36
C ARG A 215 -3.07 12.21 18.47
N LEU A 216 -1.82 11.79 18.28
CA LEU A 216 -1.41 10.40 18.45
C LEU A 216 -1.56 9.95 19.91
N ARG A 217 -1.13 10.74 20.90
CA ARG A 217 -1.34 10.45 22.33
C ARG A 217 -2.82 10.36 22.70
N LYS A 218 -3.66 11.27 22.19
CA LYS A 218 -5.11 11.23 22.44
C LYS A 218 -5.76 9.95 21.88
N LEU A 219 -5.27 9.45 20.76
CA LEU A 219 -5.73 8.20 20.19
C LEU A 219 -5.13 7.01 20.96
N PHE A 220 -3.83 6.91 21.09
CA PHE A 220 -3.17 5.67 21.50
C PHE A 220 -2.75 5.62 22.97
N GLY A 221 -3.03 6.68 23.73
CA GLY A 221 -2.61 6.84 25.12
C GLY A 221 -1.27 7.56 25.24
N GLY A 222 -0.98 8.07 26.44
CA GLY A 222 0.25 8.79 26.77
C GLY A 222 1.51 7.93 26.60
N HIS A 223 1.37 6.59 26.69
CA HIS A 223 2.46 5.63 26.53
C HIS A 223 2.81 5.30 25.07
N VAL A 224 2.14 5.92 24.09
CA VAL A 224 2.38 5.62 22.66
C VAL A 224 3.83 5.89 22.23
N PHE A 225 4.51 6.86 22.85
CA PHE A 225 5.89 7.22 22.53
C PHE A 225 6.94 6.57 23.44
N ASP A 226 6.55 5.65 24.34
CA ASP A 226 7.49 4.95 25.23
C ASP A 226 8.50 4.09 24.46
N THR A 227 8.10 3.54 23.30
CA THR A 227 9.00 2.84 22.37
C THR A 227 8.70 3.26 20.93
N ASP A 228 9.70 3.18 20.07
CA ASP A 228 9.55 3.55 18.67
C ASP A 228 8.63 2.57 17.93
N GLU A 229 8.62 1.30 18.30
CA GLU A 229 7.70 0.30 17.73
C GLU A 229 6.24 0.65 18.00
N LYS A 230 5.88 1.01 19.24
CA LYS A 230 4.50 1.40 19.60
C LYS A 230 4.05 2.63 18.80
N ALA A 231 4.92 3.63 18.70
CA ALA A 231 4.64 4.84 17.95
C ALA A 231 4.52 4.57 16.45
N PHE A 232 5.42 3.76 15.89
CA PHE A 232 5.40 3.40 14.47
C PHE A 232 4.17 2.55 14.10
N ASP A 233 3.77 1.63 14.96
CA ASP A 233 2.53 0.85 14.79
C ASP A 233 1.30 1.77 14.84
N ALA A 234 1.26 2.74 15.76
CA ALA A 234 0.19 3.74 15.83
C ALA A 234 0.11 4.61 14.56
N ILE A 235 1.27 5.07 14.06
CA ILE A 235 1.38 5.85 12.82
C ILE A 235 0.84 5.05 11.63
N THR A 236 1.36 3.84 11.40
CA THR A 236 0.96 3.00 10.27
C THR A 236 -0.50 2.53 10.38
N GLN A 237 -1.00 2.29 11.60
CA GLN A 237 -2.41 1.98 11.82
C GLN A 237 -3.31 3.17 11.44
N THR A 238 -2.95 4.41 11.72
CA THR A 238 -3.77 5.55 11.26
C THR A 238 -3.83 5.65 9.73
N LEU A 239 -2.73 5.37 9.02
CA LEU A 239 -2.70 5.29 7.55
C LEU A 239 -3.61 4.17 7.02
N GLU A 240 -3.64 3.02 7.69
CA GLU A 240 -4.56 1.92 7.38
C GLU A 240 -6.03 2.33 7.56
N TYR A 241 -6.36 3.02 8.67
CA TYR A 241 -7.72 3.51 8.89
C TYR A 241 -8.15 4.56 7.85
N TYR A 242 -7.23 5.40 7.38
CA TYR A 242 -7.54 6.31 6.27
C TYR A 242 -7.81 5.54 4.98
N GLN A 243 -6.97 4.56 4.64
CA GLN A 243 -7.12 3.74 3.43
C GLN A 243 -8.32 2.78 3.46
N SER A 244 -8.93 2.56 4.63
CA SER A 244 -10.15 1.77 4.76
C SER A 244 -11.44 2.58 4.65
N GLN A 245 -11.36 3.90 4.45
CA GLN A 245 -12.56 4.74 4.29
C GLN A 245 -13.30 4.39 2.97
N PRO A 246 -14.49 3.77 3.03
CA PRO A 246 -15.16 3.24 1.84
C PRO A 246 -15.56 4.34 0.86
N GLU A 247 -15.93 5.53 1.34
CA GLU A 247 -16.28 6.66 0.48
C GLU A 247 -15.13 7.22 -0.36
N LEU A 248 -13.87 6.94 0.03
CA LEU A 248 -12.67 7.39 -0.68
C LEU A 248 -12.04 6.26 -1.48
N PHE A 249 -11.89 5.08 -0.87
CA PHE A 249 -11.12 3.98 -1.43
C PHE A 249 -11.98 2.89 -2.09
N ALA A 250 -13.28 2.84 -1.81
CA ALA A 250 -14.20 1.89 -2.44
C ALA A 250 -15.59 2.49 -2.70
N PRO A 251 -15.68 3.61 -3.45
CA PRO A 251 -16.94 4.35 -3.58
C PRO A 251 -17.99 3.62 -4.44
N TYR A 252 -17.59 2.71 -5.33
CA TYR A 252 -18.48 2.01 -6.27
C TYR A 252 -19.39 2.97 -7.05
N SER A 253 -18.75 3.97 -7.66
CA SER A 253 -19.37 5.16 -8.25
C SER A 253 -19.21 5.25 -9.77
N SER A 254 -18.86 4.13 -10.42
CA SER A 254 -18.64 4.08 -11.86
C SER A 254 -19.93 4.04 -12.70
N LYS A 255 -19.80 4.13 -14.03
CA LYS A 255 -20.95 4.00 -14.93
C LYS A 255 -21.53 2.59 -14.89
N LEU A 256 -20.68 1.56 -14.82
CA LEU A 256 -21.12 0.18 -14.64
C LEU A 256 -21.91 0.03 -13.33
N ASP A 257 -21.38 0.60 -12.24
CA ASP A 257 -22.06 0.59 -10.93
C ASP A 257 -23.44 1.25 -11.00
N ALA A 258 -23.58 2.36 -11.72
CA ALA A 258 -24.86 3.01 -11.97
C ALA A 258 -25.80 2.15 -12.82
N ALA A 259 -25.28 1.48 -13.86
CA ALA A 259 -26.05 0.58 -14.71
C ALA A 259 -26.58 -0.65 -13.94
N MET A 260 -25.74 -1.27 -13.10
CA MET A 260 -26.14 -2.39 -12.23
C MET A 260 -27.22 -2.00 -11.22
N ARG A 261 -27.30 -0.72 -10.84
CA ARG A 261 -28.34 -0.17 -9.97
C ARG A 261 -29.58 0.35 -10.72
N GLY A 262 -29.61 0.24 -12.05
CA GLY A 262 -30.69 0.78 -12.88
C GLY A 262 -30.72 2.32 -12.97
N LEU A 263 -29.65 3.01 -12.56
CA LEU A 263 -29.51 4.47 -12.61
C LEU A 263 -28.99 4.97 -13.96
N ALA A 264 -28.37 4.09 -14.74
CA ALA A 264 -27.83 4.39 -16.07
C ALA A 264 -27.98 3.19 -17.00
N ARG A 265 -27.56 3.34 -18.26
CA ARG A 265 -27.45 2.25 -19.22
C ARG A 265 -26.09 2.30 -19.90
N LEU A 266 -25.52 1.13 -20.16
CA LEU A 266 -24.40 1.00 -21.08
C LEU A 266 -24.90 1.25 -22.51
N ASN A 267 -24.06 1.88 -23.33
CA ASN A 267 -24.34 2.01 -24.76
C ASN A 267 -24.00 0.70 -25.49
N ASP A 268 -24.29 0.63 -26.80
CA ASP A 268 -24.09 -0.59 -27.58
C ASP A 268 -22.61 -1.01 -27.65
N GLN A 269 -21.68 -0.05 -27.71
CA GLN A 269 -20.24 -0.31 -27.75
C GLN A 269 -19.75 -0.92 -26.43
N GLU A 270 -20.08 -0.28 -25.32
CA GLU A 270 -19.76 -0.74 -23.96
C GLU A 270 -20.37 -2.12 -23.69
N THR A 271 -21.59 -2.37 -24.19
CA THR A 271 -22.26 -3.66 -24.07
C THR A 271 -21.56 -4.77 -24.87
N ARG A 272 -21.11 -4.48 -26.10
CA ARG A 272 -20.30 -5.42 -26.88
C ARG A 272 -18.95 -5.70 -26.21
N GLY A 273 -18.29 -4.65 -25.73
CA GLY A 273 -17.04 -4.77 -24.98
C GLY A 273 -17.17 -5.65 -23.74
N MET A 274 -18.24 -5.47 -22.97
CA MET A 274 -18.52 -6.31 -21.80
C MET A 274 -18.70 -7.78 -22.16
N ARG A 275 -19.33 -8.08 -23.30
CA ARG A 275 -19.50 -9.46 -23.79
C ARG A 275 -18.16 -10.06 -24.24
N LEU A 276 -17.35 -9.30 -24.97
CA LEU A 276 -16.02 -9.72 -25.43
C LEU A 276 -15.06 -9.96 -24.25
N PHE A 277 -15.17 -9.14 -23.21
CA PHE A 277 -14.42 -9.30 -21.96
C PHE A 277 -14.74 -10.61 -21.24
N ALA A 278 -16.01 -11.03 -21.27
CA ALA A 278 -16.49 -12.26 -20.62
C ALA A 278 -16.35 -13.52 -21.49
N ALA A 279 -16.18 -13.38 -22.80
CA ALA A 279 -16.21 -14.50 -23.73
C ALA A 279 -14.90 -15.32 -23.68
N GLU A 280 -15.01 -16.59 -23.29
CA GLU A 280 -13.90 -17.56 -23.13
C GLU A 280 -13.13 -17.83 -24.44
N ASP A 281 -13.82 -17.77 -25.58
CA ASP A 281 -13.26 -17.96 -26.93
C ASP A 281 -12.70 -16.66 -27.54
N LYS A 282 -12.70 -15.57 -26.78
CA LYS A 282 -12.32 -14.23 -27.20
C LYS A 282 -11.32 -13.61 -26.23
N GLY A 283 -11.76 -12.63 -25.43
CA GLY A 283 -10.87 -11.92 -24.50
C GLY A 283 -10.51 -12.77 -23.29
N ASN A 284 -11.41 -13.67 -22.87
CA ASN A 284 -11.32 -14.50 -21.66
C ASN A 284 -10.89 -13.70 -20.40
N CYS A 285 -11.11 -12.39 -20.39
CA CYS A 285 -10.54 -11.51 -19.36
C CYS A 285 -11.17 -11.79 -18.01
N ALA A 286 -12.45 -12.19 -18.01
CA ALA A 286 -13.22 -12.50 -16.82
C ALA A 286 -12.77 -13.76 -16.06
N SER A 287 -11.88 -14.61 -16.63
CA SER A 287 -11.33 -15.77 -15.91
C SER A 287 -10.49 -15.34 -14.70
N CYS A 288 -9.67 -14.31 -14.88
CA CYS A 288 -8.88 -13.69 -13.81
C CYS A 288 -9.53 -12.39 -13.28
N HIS A 289 -10.11 -11.56 -14.15
CA HIS A 289 -10.75 -10.29 -13.76
C HIS A 289 -12.26 -10.47 -13.57
N ARG A 290 -12.61 -11.30 -12.60
CA ARG A 290 -13.96 -11.81 -12.40
C ARG A 290 -15.02 -10.73 -12.17
N PHE A 291 -16.21 -10.97 -12.73
CA PHE A 291 -17.41 -10.27 -12.31
C PHE A 291 -17.78 -10.70 -10.88
N ALA A 292 -18.64 -9.92 -10.22
CA ALA A 292 -19.15 -10.29 -8.91
C ALA A 292 -20.20 -11.39 -9.02
N VAL A 293 -20.27 -12.21 -7.98
CA VAL A 293 -21.42 -13.08 -7.71
C VAL A 293 -22.70 -12.24 -7.49
N PRO A 294 -23.90 -12.80 -7.73
CA PRO A 294 -25.16 -12.09 -7.54
C PRO A 294 -25.28 -11.41 -6.17
N GLY A 295 -25.59 -10.11 -6.17
CA GLY A 295 -25.74 -9.31 -4.96
C GLY A 295 -24.49 -8.53 -4.53
N GLN A 296 -23.36 -8.72 -5.20
CA GLN A 296 -22.14 -7.93 -5.01
C GLN A 296 -21.80 -7.08 -6.26
N LEU A 297 -20.95 -6.08 -6.07
CA LEU A 297 -20.41 -5.30 -7.18
C LEU A 297 -19.03 -5.83 -7.56
N PRO A 298 -18.73 -5.98 -8.86
CA PRO A 298 -17.51 -6.63 -9.32
C PRO A 298 -16.27 -5.86 -8.88
N LEU A 299 -15.28 -6.55 -8.34
CA LEU A 299 -13.95 -5.98 -8.10
C LEU A 299 -13.04 -6.14 -9.33
N PHE A 300 -13.40 -6.98 -10.30
CA PHE A 300 -12.59 -7.27 -11.49
C PHE A 300 -11.21 -7.81 -11.16
N ASN A 301 -11.15 -8.74 -10.21
CA ASN A 301 -9.99 -9.54 -9.88
C ASN A 301 -10.40 -10.80 -9.13
N ASP A 302 -9.52 -11.79 -9.14
CA ASP A 302 -9.55 -13.04 -8.39
C ASP A 302 -8.58 -13.04 -7.19
N PHE A 303 -7.79 -11.96 -7.06
CA PHE A 303 -6.67 -11.82 -6.11
C PHE A 303 -5.51 -12.81 -6.33
N GLY A 304 -5.53 -13.58 -7.42
CA GLY A 304 -4.48 -14.52 -7.78
C GLY A 304 -3.18 -13.80 -8.17
N LEU A 305 -2.08 -14.55 -8.14
CA LEU A 305 -0.79 -14.11 -8.67
C LEU A 305 -0.46 -14.92 -9.93
N ILE A 306 -0.07 -14.22 -11.00
CA ILE A 306 0.08 -14.80 -12.33
C ILE A 306 1.32 -14.26 -13.05
N ALA A 307 2.00 -15.12 -13.81
CA ALA A 307 3.13 -14.75 -14.64
C ALA A 307 2.65 -14.49 -16.07
N LEU A 308 2.68 -13.23 -16.48
CA LEU A 308 2.22 -12.80 -17.79
C LEU A 308 3.33 -12.72 -18.84
N GLY A 309 4.60 -12.85 -18.42
CA GLY A 309 5.76 -12.76 -19.32
C GLY A 309 5.87 -11.41 -20.01
N LEU A 310 5.75 -10.31 -19.27
CA LEU A 310 5.78 -8.96 -19.84
C LEU A 310 7.11 -8.63 -20.54
N PRO A 311 7.12 -7.70 -21.51
CA PRO A 311 8.35 -7.15 -22.04
C PRO A 311 9.15 -6.41 -20.98
N ARG A 312 10.48 -6.50 -21.08
CA ARG A 312 11.40 -5.82 -20.16
C ARG A 312 11.37 -4.31 -20.34
N ASN A 313 11.15 -3.59 -19.24
CA ASN A 313 11.16 -2.13 -19.27
C ASN A 313 12.59 -1.58 -19.12
N ALA A 314 13.20 -1.15 -20.24
CA ALA A 314 14.52 -0.53 -20.24
C ALA A 314 14.60 0.84 -19.53
N ALA A 315 13.46 1.48 -19.24
CA ALA A 315 13.42 2.74 -18.49
C ALA A 315 13.70 2.56 -16.98
N ILE A 316 13.56 1.33 -16.45
CA ILE A 316 13.84 1.03 -15.04
C ILE A 316 15.36 0.99 -14.83
N ALA A 317 15.86 1.79 -13.89
CA ALA A 317 17.28 1.91 -13.62
C ALA A 317 17.96 0.58 -13.25
N ALA A 318 17.27 -0.28 -12.49
CA ALA A 318 17.76 -1.60 -12.10
C ALA A 318 17.96 -2.54 -13.29
N ASN A 319 17.16 -2.39 -14.36
CA ASN A 319 17.22 -3.24 -15.55
C ASN A 319 18.47 -3.00 -16.41
N ARG A 320 19.25 -1.95 -16.15
CA ARG A 320 20.60 -1.76 -16.73
C ARG A 320 21.58 -2.85 -16.31
N ASN A 321 21.33 -3.49 -15.17
CA ASN A 321 22.01 -4.74 -14.83
C ASN A 321 21.29 -5.89 -15.55
N PRO A 322 21.92 -6.54 -16.53
CA PRO A 322 21.27 -7.64 -17.28
C PRO A 322 21.00 -8.87 -16.41
N SER A 323 21.63 -8.99 -15.25
CA SER A 323 21.38 -10.08 -14.29
C SER A 323 20.28 -9.78 -13.28
N TYR A 324 19.74 -8.55 -13.27
CA TYR A 324 18.64 -8.18 -12.39
C TYR A 324 17.30 -8.58 -13.03
N TYR A 325 16.48 -9.32 -12.29
CA TYR A 325 15.09 -9.60 -12.64
C TYR A 325 14.22 -9.32 -11.43
N ASP A 326 13.07 -8.72 -11.66
CA ASP A 326 11.99 -8.70 -10.68
C ASP A 326 11.17 -9.97 -10.89
N GLU A 327 11.40 -10.97 -10.05
CA GLU A 327 10.79 -12.30 -10.16
C GLU A 327 9.46 -12.37 -9.38
N GLY A 328 8.91 -11.23 -8.94
CA GLY A 328 7.61 -11.13 -8.31
C GLY A 328 7.55 -11.87 -6.96
N LEU A 329 6.67 -12.86 -6.89
CA LEU A 329 6.37 -13.64 -5.69
C LEU A 329 7.61 -14.34 -5.09
N CYS A 330 8.52 -14.84 -5.92
CA CYS A 330 9.74 -15.50 -5.44
C CYS A 330 10.89 -14.52 -5.12
N GLY A 331 10.74 -13.22 -5.42
CA GLY A 331 11.75 -12.20 -5.08
C GLY A 331 11.96 -11.16 -6.18
N PRO A 332 12.98 -10.29 -6.03
CA PRO A 332 13.91 -10.21 -4.91
C PRO A 332 13.35 -9.44 -3.70
N MET A 333 12.19 -8.77 -3.82
CA MET A 333 11.60 -7.99 -2.73
C MET A 333 10.97 -8.88 -1.66
N ARG A 334 10.27 -9.95 -2.06
CA ARG A 334 9.80 -11.00 -1.16
C ARG A 334 10.94 -11.99 -0.86
N LYS A 335 11.00 -12.50 0.37
CA LYS A 335 12.16 -13.28 0.86
C LYS A 335 11.79 -14.66 1.40
N ASP A 336 10.57 -14.78 1.90
CA ASP A 336 10.02 -15.98 2.52
C ASP A 336 9.65 -17.08 1.51
N LEU A 337 9.59 -16.76 0.21
CA LEU A 337 9.28 -17.71 -0.88
C LEU A 337 10.40 -17.80 -1.94
N ALA A 338 11.63 -17.44 -1.59
CA ALA A 338 12.74 -17.39 -2.53
C ALA A 338 13.22 -18.78 -3.02
N ASP A 339 12.83 -19.83 -2.31
CA ASP A 339 13.11 -21.23 -2.62
C ASP A 339 11.99 -21.93 -3.42
N HIS A 340 10.98 -21.19 -3.86
CA HIS A 340 9.87 -21.65 -4.70
C HIS A 340 10.03 -21.18 -6.16
N PRO A 341 10.82 -21.90 -6.99
CA PRO A 341 11.05 -21.51 -8.39
C PRO A 341 9.77 -21.47 -9.23
N GLU A 342 8.76 -22.27 -8.89
CA GLU A 342 7.42 -22.28 -9.52
C GLU A 342 6.65 -20.97 -9.33
N TYR A 343 7.05 -20.14 -8.36
CA TYR A 343 6.44 -18.84 -8.11
C TYR A 343 7.14 -17.67 -8.81
N CYS A 344 8.27 -17.93 -9.46
CA CYS A 344 9.03 -16.88 -10.12
C CYS A 344 8.29 -16.33 -11.34
N GLY A 345 8.16 -15.01 -11.39
CA GLY A 345 7.41 -14.26 -12.38
C GLY A 345 5.94 -14.01 -12.01
N LEU A 346 5.43 -14.57 -10.91
CA LEU A 346 4.05 -14.35 -10.48
C LEU A 346 3.89 -12.97 -9.83
N PHE A 347 2.93 -12.20 -10.32
CA PHE A 347 2.51 -10.92 -9.74
C PHE A 347 1.00 -10.90 -9.53
N ARG A 348 0.56 -10.21 -8.47
CA ARG A 348 -0.86 -10.09 -8.14
C ARG A 348 -1.65 -9.36 -9.22
N SER A 349 -2.76 -9.97 -9.63
CA SER A 349 -3.75 -9.37 -10.52
C SER A 349 -4.39 -8.13 -9.87
N PRO A 350 -4.19 -6.92 -10.44
CA PRO A 350 -4.83 -5.72 -9.91
C PRO A 350 -6.32 -5.69 -10.28
N THR A 351 -7.11 -4.97 -9.48
CA THR A 351 -8.48 -4.59 -9.90
C THR A 351 -8.43 -3.76 -11.19
N LEU A 352 -9.41 -3.96 -12.08
CA LEU A 352 -9.60 -3.12 -13.27
C LEU A 352 -10.46 -1.86 -13.00
N ARG A 353 -10.92 -1.66 -11.76
CA ARG A 353 -11.58 -0.39 -11.40
C ARG A 353 -10.59 0.76 -11.56
N ASN A 354 -11.07 1.85 -12.18
CA ASN A 354 -10.25 3.03 -12.53
C ASN A 354 -9.07 2.74 -13.48
N VAL A 355 -9.08 1.63 -14.22
CA VAL A 355 -7.99 1.30 -15.15
C VAL A 355 -7.84 2.33 -16.28
N ALA A 356 -8.95 2.92 -16.73
CA ALA A 356 -8.97 3.84 -17.88
C ALA A 356 -8.38 5.23 -17.60
N THR A 357 -8.14 5.61 -16.34
CA THR A 357 -7.49 6.88 -15.98
C THR A 357 -5.99 6.73 -15.76
N ARG A 358 -5.49 5.48 -15.76
CA ARG A 358 -4.07 5.19 -15.58
C ARG A 358 -3.27 5.56 -16.84
N LYS A 359 -2.02 5.96 -16.62
CA LYS A 359 -1.04 6.25 -17.68
C LYS A 359 0.14 5.27 -17.69
N VAL A 360 0.13 4.32 -16.76
CA VAL A 360 1.21 3.36 -16.52
C VAL A 360 0.57 2.03 -16.11
N PHE A 361 0.90 0.98 -16.84
CA PHE A 361 0.26 -0.33 -16.72
C PHE A 361 1.26 -1.43 -16.37
N PHE A 362 0.74 -2.46 -15.68
CA PHE A 362 1.49 -3.58 -15.11
C PHE A 362 2.51 -3.21 -14.02
N HIS A 363 3.20 -4.22 -13.48
CA HIS A 363 4.12 -4.06 -12.36
C HIS A 363 5.40 -3.29 -12.73
N ASN A 364 5.86 -3.34 -13.98
CA ASN A 364 7.07 -2.65 -14.44
C ASN A 364 6.77 -1.36 -15.23
N GLY A 365 5.50 -1.02 -15.46
CA GLY A 365 5.13 0.22 -16.13
C GLY A 365 5.59 0.32 -17.59
N VAL A 366 5.75 -0.80 -18.29
CA VAL A 366 6.26 -0.83 -19.68
C VAL A 366 5.25 -0.26 -20.70
N PHE A 367 3.96 -0.29 -20.38
CA PHE A 367 2.90 0.24 -21.25
C PHE A 367 2.28 1.51 -20.68
N HIS A 368 1.88 2.41 -21.57
CA HIS A 368 1.36 3.74 -21.24
C HIS A 368 -0.01 4.04 -21.87
N ASP A 369 -0.60 3.08 -22.57
CA ASP A 369 -1.90 3.21 -23.22
C ASP A 369 -2.76 1.96 -22.95
N LEU A 370 -4.01 2.15 -22.54
CA LEU A 370 -4.89 1.04 -22.19
C LEU A 370 -5.23 0.17 -23.41
N ARG A 371 -5.35 0.78 -24.58
CA ARG A 371 -5.64 0.02 -25.81
C ARG A 371 -4.46 -0.88 -26.18
N GLN A 372 -3.23 -0.40 -26.00
CA GLN A 372 -2.00 -1.17 -26.15
C GLN A 372 -1.96 -2.36 -25.18
N VAL A 373 -2.41 -2.19 -23.94
CA VAL A 373 -2.50 -3.29 -22.97
C VAL A 373 -3.42 -4.40 -23.48
N VAL A 374 -4.65 -4.05 -23.90
CA VAL A 374 -5.61 -5.03 -24.42
C VAL A 374 -5.09 -5.71 -25.69
N GLU A 375 -4.46 -4.94 -26.59
CA GLU A 375 -3.82 -5.49 -27.78
C GLU A 375 -2.68 -6.45 -27.44
N TRP A 376 -1.86 -6.11 -26.44
CA TRP A 376 -0.77 -6.97 -25.98
C TRP A 376 -1.31 -8.33 -25.52
N TYR A 377 -2.36 -8.38 -24.70
CA TYR A 377 -2.95 -9.64 -24.24
C TYR A 377 -3.31 -10.59 -25.40
N VAL A 378 -3.95 -10.06 -26.45
CA VAL A 378 -4.47 -10.89 -27.56
C VAL A 378 -3.47 -11.09 -28.70
N THR A 379 -2.29 -10.48 -28.62
CA THR A 379 -1.24 -10.59 -29.65
C THR A 379 0.13 -10.98 -29.11
N ARG A 380 0.31 -11.17 -27.79
CA ARG A 380 1.58 -11.54 -27.15
C ARG A 380 2.24 -12.74 -27.83
N ASP A 381 1.47 -13.78 -28.10
CA ASP A 381 1.95 -15.04 -28.65
C ASP A 381 1.80 -15.15 -30.17
N THR A 382 0.82 -14.47 -30.77
CA THR A 382 0.59 -14.48 -32.23
C THR A 382 1.48 -13.48 -32.98
N ASN A 383 1.88 -12.39 -32.33
CA ASN A 383 2.74 -11.34 -32.88
C ASN A 383 3.84 -10.93 -31.89
N PRO A 384 4.66 -11.89 -31.40
CA PRO A 384 5.64 -11.62 -30.36
C PRO A 384 6.69 -10.57 -30.80
N GLU A 385 6.96 -10.45 -32.10
CA GLU A 385 7.88 -9.45 -32.67
C GLU A 385 7.44 -8.00 -32.45
N LYS A 386 6.17 -7.78 -32.11
CA LYS A 386 5.65 -6.46 -31.76
C LYS A 386 6.03 -6.04 -30.34
N TRP A 387 6.28 -7.01 -29.46
CA TRP A 387 6.35 -6.79 -28.01
C TRP A 387 7.73 -7.09 -27.43
N TYR A 388 8.47 -8.02 -28.02
CA TYR A 388 9.73 -8.49 -27.49
C TYR A 388 10.89 -8.21 -28.47
N PRO A 389 12.13 -8.06 -27.96
CA PRO A 389 13.28 -7.80 -28.82
C PRO A 389 13.66 -9.02 -29.67
N ARG A 390 14.46 -8.77 -30.70
CA ARG A 390 15.08 -9.83 -31.51
C ARG A 390 16.44 -10.21 -30.95
N LYS A 391 16.69 -11.50 -30.82
CA LYS A 391 18.02 -12.06 -30.53
C LYS A 391 18.96 -11.85 -31.72
N PRO A 392 20.29 -11.95 -31.51
CA PRO A 392 21.28 -11.84 -32.60
C PRO A 392 21.10 -12.85 -33.73
N ASP A 393 20.48 -14.01 -33.47
CA ASP A 393 20.17 -15.05 -34.46
C ASP A 393 18.88 -14.78 -35.26
N GLY A 394 18.18 -13.67 -34.98
CA GLY A 394 16.95 -13.25 -35.64
C GLY A 394 15.66 -13.76 -35.00
N THR A 395 15.75 -14.67 -34.03
CA THR A 395 14.59 -15.16 -33.27
C THR A 395 14.06 -14.11 -32.29
N ILE A 396 12.81 -14.26 -31.83
CA ILE A 396 12.21 -13.33 -30.84
C ILE A 396 12.54 -13.82 -29.43
N GLU A 397 13.04 -12.92 -28.58
CA GLU A 397 13.30 -13.16 -27.17
C GLU A 397 12.03 -12.98 -26.34
N LYS A 398 11.10 -13.94 -26.43
CA LYS A 398 9.88 -13.91 -25.62
C LYS A 398 10.22 -13.88 -24.13
N PHE A 399 9.40 -13.14 -23.37
CA PHE A 399 9.47 -13.07 -21.92
C PHE A 399 10.83 -12.59 -21.41
N ASP A 400 11.38 -11.56 -22.08
CA ASP A 400 12.72 -10.99 -21.83
C ASP A 400 12.87 -10.32 -20.45
N ASP A 401 11.78 -10.15 -19.69
CA ASP A 401 11.80 -9.69 -18.30
C ASP A 401 11.76 -10.83 -17.26
N LEU A 402 11.98 -12.08 -17.68
CA LEU A 402 12.05 -13.24 -16.80
C LEU A 402 13.19 -14.19 -17.23
N PRO A 403 14.00 -14.75 -16.32
CA PRO A 403 15.01 -15.74 -16.68
C PRO A 403 14.41 -16.94 -17.41
N GLU A 404 15.10 -17.43 -18.45
CA GLU A 404 14.63 -18.52 -19.32
C GLU A 404 14.20 -19.78 -18.54
N ARG A 405 14.88 -20.08 -17.42
CA ARG A 405 14.54 -21.22 -16.54
C ARG A 405 13.15 -21.13 -15.90
N PHE A 406 12.52 -19.96 -15.89
CA PHE A 406 11.19 -19.73 -15.30
C PHE A 406 10.11 -19.47 -16.36
N HIS A 407 10.44 -19.60 -17.66
CA HIS A 407 9.46 -19.40 -18.73
C HIS A 407 8.32 -20.43 -18.69
N GLU A 408 8.53 -21.57 -18.04
CA GLU A 408 7.46 -22.56 -17.80
C GLU A 408 6.36 -22.07 -16.85
N ASN A 409 6.64 -21.07 -16.02
CA ASN A 409 5.66 -20.48 -15.10
C ASN A 409 4.71 -19.51 -15.83
N VAL A 410 5.07 -19.06 -17.04
CA VAL A 410 4.29 -18.06 -17.78
C VAL A 410 2.96 -18.65 -18.20
N ASN A 411 1.86 -17.96 -17.87
CA ASN A 411 0.52 -18.40 -18.21
C ASN A 411 0.33 -18.46 -19.74
N MET A 412 -0.22 -19.60 -20.17
CA MET A 412 -0.53 -19.89 -21.57
C MET A 412 -2.03 -20.15 -21.80
N ASP A 413 -2.86 -20.00 -20.76
CA ASP A 413 -4.32 -20.09 -20.90
C ASP A 413 -4.89 -18.94 -21.76
N PRO A 414 -6.04 -19.14 -22.43
CA PRO A 414 -6.64 -18.12 -23.30
C PRO A 414 -6.73 -16.74 -22.62
N PRO A 415 -6.45 -15.63 -23.33
CA PRO A 415 -6.29 -15.53 -24.79
C PRO A 415 -4.87 -15.84 -25.29
N PHE A 416 -4.00 -16.36 -24.43
CA PHE A 416 -2.64 -16.77 -24.79
C PHE A 416 -2.62 -18.15 -25.49
N GLY A 417 -1.40 -18.65 -25.78
CA GLY A 417 -1.23 -20.01 -26.31
C GLY A 417 -1.29 -20.15 -27.83
N GLY A 418 -1.61 -19.08 -28.56
CA GLY A 418 -1.53 -19.04 -30.02
C GLY A 418 -0.11 -19.19 -30.57
N LYS A 419 0.03 -19.51 -31.87
CA LYS A 419 1.32 -19.57 -32.56
C LYS A 419 1.61 -18.27 -33.31
N PRO A 420 2.89 -17.90 -33.51
CA PRO A 420 3.24 -16.76 -34.33
C PRO A 420 2.60 -16.84 -35.72
N GLY A 421 1.88 -15.78 -36.11
CA GLY A 421 1.12 -15.68 -37.35
C GLY A 421 -0.35 -16.12 -37.28
N ASP A 422 -0.80 -16.70 -36.16
CA ASP A 422 -2.21 -17.01 -35.96
C ASP A 422 -3.05 -15.72 -35.87
N LYS A 423 -4.36 -15.85 -36.12
CA LYS A 423 -5.29 -14.73 -35.97
C LYS A 423 -5.46 -14.40 -34.48
N PRO A 424 -5.28 -13.13 -34.07
CA PRO A 424 -5.57 -12.69 -32.70
C PRO A 424 -7.01 -12.96 -32.27
N ALA A 425 -7.23 -13.18 -30.97
CA ALA A 425 -8.55 -13.49 -30.43
C ALA A 425 -9.56 -12.33 -30.61
N LEU A 426 -9.07 -11.08 -30.58
CA LEU A 426 -9.86 -9.87 -30.84
C LEU A 426 -9.36 -9.13 -32.08
N SER A 427 -10.28 -8.62 -32.90
CA SER A 427 -9.98 -7.64 -33.95
C SER A 427 -9.67 -6.26 -33.36
N PRO A 428 -9.10 -5.32 -34.15
CA PRO A 428 -8.91 -3.94 -33.70
C PRO A 428 -10.19 -3.27 -33.19
N GLU A 429 -11.32 -3.48 -33.86
CA GLU A 429 -12.62 -2.93 -33.45
C GLU A 429 -13.14 -3.58 -32.16
N GLU A 430 -12.92 -4.90 -32.00
CA GLU A 430 -13.25 -5.62 -30.77
C GLU A 430 -12.38 -5.15 -29.59
N ILE A 431 -11.11 -4.82 -29.82
CA ILE A 431 -10.25 -4.18 -28.82
C ILE A 431 -10.83 -2.82 -28.40
N ASP A 432 -11.28 -2.01 -29.34
CA ASP A 432 -11.89 -0.69 -29.05
C ASP A 432 -13.19 -0.84 -28.24
N ASP A 433 -14.01 -1.85 -28.54
CA ASP A 433 -15.19 -2.19 -27.77
C ASP A 433 -14.83 -2.57 -26.32
N VAL A 434 -13.82 -3.43 -26.11
CA VAL A 434 -13.34 -3.81 -24.76
C VAL A 434 -12.81 -2.59 -24.01
N VAL A 435 -12.02 -1.72 -24.65
CA VAL A 435 -11.52 -0.48 -24.04
C VAL A 435 -12.68 0.44 -23.65
N ALA A 436 -13.72 0.56 -24.48
CA ALA A 436 -14.92 1.32 -24.14
C ALA A 436 -15.62 0.76 -22.89
N PHE A 437 -15.73 -0.57 -22.78
CA PHE A 437 -16.24 -1.21 -21.56
C PHE A 437 -15.37 -0.92 -20.33
N LEU A 438 -14.04 -1.05 -20.42
CA LEU A 438 -13.13 -0.74 -19.31
C LEU A 438 -13.25 0.72 -18.85
N GLY A 439 -13.56 1.64 -19.77
CA GLY A 439 -13.88 3.04 -19.45
C GLY A 439 -15.05 3.18 -18.47
N THR A 440 -16.02 2.26 -18.51
CA THR A 440 -17.21 2.28 -17.64
C THR A 440 -16.91 1.95 -16.18
N LEU A 441 -15.70 1.43 -15.89
CA LEU A 441 -15.23 1.04 -14.56
C LEU A 441 -14.58 2.20 -13.77
N THR A 442 -14.61 3.41 -14.33
CA THR A 442 -14.03 4.61 -13.72
C THR A 442 -15.00 5.25 -12.74
N ASP A 443 -14.58 5.39 -11.49
CA ASP A 443 -15.28 6.09 -10.42
C ASP A 443 -15.44 7.58 -10.70
N GLY A 444 -16.50 8.17 -10.13
CA GLY A 444 -16.85 9.57 -10.31
C GLY A 444 -17.98 9.81 -11.33
N TYR A 445 -18.62 8.76 -11.84
CA TYR A 445 -19.77 8.88 -12.75
C TYR A 445 -21.01 9.44 -12.04
N TYR A 446 -21.22 9.06 -10.77
CA TYR A 446 -22.29 9.58 -9.93
C TYR A 446 -21.83 9.68 -8.47
N ASP A 447 -22.61 10.36 -7.62
CA ASP A 447 -22.34 10.48 -6.19
C ASP A 447 -23.22 9.48 -5.40
N PRO A 448 -22.67 8.38 -4.87
CA PRO A 448 -23.44 7.37 -4.17
C PRO A 448 -24.06 7.87 -2.86
N VAL A 449 -23.44 8.86 -2.21
CA VAL A 449 -23.93 9.43 -0.95
C VAL A 449 -25.19 10.24 -1.23
N LYS A 450 -25.15 11.11 -2.25
CA LYS A 450 -26.34 11.86 -2.69
C LYS A 450 -27.47 10.93 -3.15
N GLN A 451 -27.15 9.84 -3.85
CA GLN A 451 -28.16 8.87 -4.27
C GLN A 451 -28.82 8.15 -3.09
N ARG A 452 -28.04 7.72 -2.09
CA ARG A 452 -28.59 7.09 -0.87
C ARG A 452 -29.49 8.04 -0.09
N ALA A 453 -29.07 9.29 0.08
CA ALA A 453 -29.87 10.32 0.76
C ALA A 453 -31.19 10.60 0.01
N ALA A 454 -31.15 10.67 -1.32
CA ALA A 454 -32.35 10.81 -2.15
C ALA A 454 -33.30 9.63 -1.94
N ALA A 455 -32.80 8.39 -2.04
CA ALA A 455 -33.59 7.18 -1.86
C ALA A 455 -34.26 7.12 -0.47
N GLN A 456 -33.52 7.40 0.61
CA GLN A 456 -34.04 7.41 1.97
C GLN A 456 -35.17 8.44 2.15
N ASN A 457 -35.03 9.62 1.53
CA ASN A 457 -36.09 10.63 1.55
C ASN A 457 -37.34 10.17 0.80
N THR A 458 -37.20 9.46 -0.33
CA THR A 458 -38.34 8.90 -1.06
C THR A 458 -39.07 7.83 -0.24
N THR A 459 -38.33 6.94 0.44
CA THR A 459 -38.91 5.89 1.29
C THR A 459 -39.61 6.49 2.52
N ALA A 460 -39.01 7.50 3.16
CA ALA A 460 -39.63 8.22 4.28
C ALA A 460 -40.91 8.93 3.85
N LYS A 461 -40.92 9.55 2.66
CA LYS A 461 -42.09 10.22 2.09
C LYS A 461 -43.20 9.23 1.70
N ALA A 462 -42.84 8.05 1.16
CA ALA A 462 -43.77 6.98 0.86
C ALA A 462 -44.39 6.36 2.15
N ALA A 463 -43.58 6.16 3.19
CA ALA A 463 -44.06 5.71 4.50
C ALA A 463 -45.00 6.75 5.16
N ALA A 464 -44.68 8.03 5.06
CA ALA A 464 -45.54 9.12 5.55
C ALA A 464 -46.86 9.23 4.76
N ALA A 465 -46.85 8.92 3.46
CA ALA A 465 -48.04 8.92 2.61
C ALA A 465 -48.92 7.67 2.79
N GLY A 466 -48.35 6.54 3.24
CA GLY A 466 -49.09 5.31 3.55
C GLY A 466 -49.70 5.25 4.95
N GLY A 467 -49.35 6.19 5.84
CA GLY A 467 -49.82 6.23 7.24
C GLY A 467 -51.22 6.82 7.46
N THR A 468 -51.92 7.28 6.42
CA THR A 468 -53.24 7.94 6.53
C THR A 468 -54.41 7.14 5.97
N ALA A 469 -54.22 5.87 5.61
CA ALA A 469 -55.31 5.03 5.06
C ALA A 469 -55.36 3.64 5.71
N ALA A 470 -55.68 3.56 7.01
CA ALA A 470 -56.30 2.36 7.61
C ALA A 470 -56.72 2.62 9.06
N THR A 471 -57.82 3.34 9.28
CA THR A 471 -58.72 3.07 10.41
C THR A 471 -60.16 3.32 9.95
N GLU A 472 -61.05 2.38 10.27
CA GLU A 472 -62.51 2.36 10.04
C GLU A 472 -62.95 2.01 8.61
N GLY A 473 -63.66 0.92 8.33
CA GLY A 473 -64.15 -0.20 9.11
C GLY A 473 -64.80 -1.20 8.14
N ALA A 474 -64.57 -2.49 8.33
CA ALA A 474 -65.29 -3.53 7.60
C ALA A 474 -65.79 -4.55 8.62
N ALA A 475 -67.10 -4.52 8.83
CA ALA A 475 -67.84 -5.39 9.72
C ALA A 475 -67.74 -6.86 9.27
N ALA A 476 -67.73 -7.73 10.28
CA ALA A 476 -67.68 -9.18 10.16
C ALA A 476 -68.91 -9.78 9.47
N SER A 477 -68.70 -10.85 8.72
CA SER A 477 -69.66 -11.96 8.58
C SER A 477 -68.95 -13.25 8.13
N PRO A 478 -69.49 -14.43 8.48
CA PRO A 478 -68.70 -15.62 8.80
C PRO A 478 -68.61 -16.66 7.67
N ALA A 479 -67.62 -17.54 7.82
CA ALA A 479 -67.29 -18.65 6.93
C ALA A 479 -68.42 -19.69 6.79
N PRO A 480 -68.58 -20.34 5.62
CA PRO A 480 -69.43 -21.51 5.49
C PRO A 480 -68.67 -22.79 5.89
N ALA A 481 -69.38 -23.65 6.61
CA ALA A 481 -68.97 -24.98 6.99
C ALA A 481 -68.98 -25.95 5.78
N ALA A 482 -68.16 -26.99 5.91
CA ALA A 482 -68.02 -28.11 4.99
C ALA A 482 -69.32 -28.91 4.76
N GLY A 483 -69.42 -29.56 3.60
CA GLY A 483 -70.46 -30.55 3.30
C GLY A 483 -70.15 -31.39 2.06
N HIS A 484 -69.74 -32.64 2.32
CA HIS A 484 -69.60 -33.84 1.47
C HIS A 484 -68.40 -33.98 0.52
#